data_AF-A0A7V8XBX6-F1
#
_entry.id   AF-A0A7V8XBX6-F1
#
_cell.length_a   1.000
_cell.length_b   1.000
_cell.length_c   1.000
_cell.angle_alpha   90.00
_cell.angle_beta   90.00
_cell.angle_gamma   90.00
#
_symmetry.space_group_name_H-M   'P 1'
#
loop_
_entity.id
_entity.type
_entity.pdbx_description
1 polymer ?
#
loop_
_entity_poly.entity_id
_entity_poly.type
_entity_poly.pdbx_seq_one_letter_code
_entity_poly.pdbx_strand_id
1 'polypeptide(L)'
;MPIGRGRTREIVDAHRVDGYLTLGETIKHSSNIAISQFALGLRPEQHYAVLRDFGFGTPAALGFPGEGRGRLRRPAVWENNLLSQASIAQGYEFMSTAVQMASAYAVLANGGKLVRPTLVREIRGDSSGAGWVHRPDVIRQVIDAAVADRAMQFLASATDSGGTGTKAQLDRIQVVGKTGTAKLVEHGQYIRLYRGSFAGVYPGDAPQIVIYVMINKPRGAAYYGGLVAAPVVRSLLQQGLALHNSPLDRRSLSATVASRPPRPAPERQEPPTQVVAVHAGKVREGAATPVVLPSVRGLDMRAAALALHREGLVVRAIGRGVVRASVPAAGETARTGTVVTVYADSTR
;
A
#
# COMPACT_ATOMS: atom_id res chain seq x y z
N MET A 1 -2.82 -0.18 -22.87
CA MET A 1 -2.14 0.69 -23.85
C MET A 1 -1.14 -0.14 -24.64
N PRO A 2 -1.05 0.01 -25.97
CA PRO A 2 0.10 -0.49 -26.72
C PRO A 2 1.33 0.36 -26.37
N ILE A 3 2.41 -0.25 -25.92
CA ILE A 3 3.65 0.43 -25.49
C ILE A 3 4.82 -0.13 -26.30
N GLY A 4 4.89 0.28 -27.58
CA GLY A 4 6.04 0.09 -28.48
C GLY A 4 6.42 -1.33 -28.92
N ARG A 5 7.05 -1.41 -30.11
CA ARG A 5 7.62 -2.62 -30.78
C ARG A 5 6.84 -3.93 -30.59
N GLY A 6 5.53 -3.92 -30.79
CA GLY A 6 4.69 -5.12 -30.91
C GLY A 6 4.50 -5.97 -29.64
N ARG A 7 5.22 -5.69 -28.54
CA ARG A 7 5.02 -6.38 -27.25
C ARG A 7 3.99 -5.63 -26.43
N THR A 8 2.82 -6.24 -26.25
CA THR A 8 1.77 -5.72 -25.38
C THR A 8 1.80 -6.45 -24.03
N ARG A 9 1.80 -5.69 -22.93
CA ARG A 9 1.56 -6.21 -21.58
C ARG A 9 0.27 -5.59 -21.07
N GLU A 10 -0.68 -6.43 -20.69
CA GLU A 10 -1.88 -5.97 -20.02
C GLU A 10 -1.56 -5.64 -18.55
N ILE A 11 -1.97 -4.46 -18.10
CA ILE A 11 -1.94 -4.06 -16.70
C ILE A 11 -3.37 -4.19 -16.20
N VAL A 12 -3.57 -4.97 -15.15
CA VAL A 12 -4.87 -5.22 -14.55
C VAL A 12 -4.87 -4.80 -13.08
N ASP A 13 -5.99 -4.25 -12.65
CA ASP A 13 -6.26 -3.95 -11.25
C ASP A 13 -6.86 -5.18 -10.57
N ALA A 14 -6.37 -5.51 -9.38
CA ALA A 14 -6.93 -6.60 -8.58
C ALA A 14 -8.34 -6.27 -8.05
N HIS A 15 -8.63 -4.99 -7.90
CA HIS A 15 -9.94 -4.45 -7.58
C HIS A 15 -10.27 -3.41 -8.65
N ARG A 16 -11.11 -3.79 -9.62
CA ARG A 16 -11.52 -2.87 -10.68
C ARG A 16 -12.28 -1.70 -10.09
N VAL A 17 -11.87 -0.50 -10.49
CA VAL A 17 -12.61 0.74 -10.25
C VAL A 17 -12.77 1.39 -11.61
N ASP A 18 -14.02 1.60 -12.01
CA ASP A 18 -14.33 2.13 -13.33
C ASP A 18 -14.27 3.65 -13.34
N GLY A 19 -14.01 4.23 -14.52
CA GLY A 19 -14.03 5.68 -14.73
C GLY A 19 -12.67 6.35 -14.56
N TYR A 20 -12.70 7.60 -14.12
CA TYR A 20 -11.51 8.42 -13.91
C TYR A 20 -11.16 8.41 -12.43
N LEU A 21 -9.89 8.17 -12.12
CA LEU A 21 -9.37 8.18 -10.76
C LEU A 21 -8.44 9.36 -10.55
N THR A 22 -8.69 10.13 -9.50
CA THR A 22 -7.71 11.08 -8.96
C THR A 22 -6.49 10.35 -8.38
N LEU A 23 -5.41 11.08 -8.10
CA LEU A 23 -4.24 10.49 -7.44
C LEU A 23 -4.58 9.92 -6.04
N GLY A 24 -5.43 10.61 -5.29
CA GLY A 24 -5.90 10.14 -3.98
C GLY A 24 -6.69 8.83 -4.08
N GLU A 25 -7.64 8.74 -5.01
CA GLU A 25 -8.40 7.52 -5.27
C GLU A 25 -7.52 6.39 -5.80
N THR A 26 -6.54 6.72 -6.65
CA THR A 26 -5.54 5.78 -7.14
C THR A 26 -4.77 5.13 -5.99
N ILE A 27 -4.32 5.92 -5.02
CA ILE A 27 -3.64 5.43 -3.81
C ILE A 27 -4.60 4.63 -2.93
N LYS A 28 -5.83 5.13 -2.70
CA LYS A 28 -6.87 4.47 -1.90
C LYS A 28 -7.20 3.07 -2.41
N HIS A 29 -7.45 2.95 -3.71
CA HIS A 29 -7.87 1.71 -4.35
C HIS A 29 -6.69 0.85 -4.82
N SER A 30 -5.46 1.37 -4.74
CA SER A 30 -4.26 0.69 -5.20
C SER A 30 -4.32 0.30 -6.68
N SER A 31 -4.85 1.19 -7.53
CA SER A 31 -4.97 0.96 -8.97
C SER A 31 -3.60 0.96 -9.63
N ASN A 32 -3.21 -0.20 -10.17
CA ASN A 32 -2.02 -0.39 -10.99
C ASN A 32 -2.14 0.39 -12.30
N ILE A 33 -3.34 0.43 -12.89
CA ILE A 33 -3.59 1.11 -14.16
C ILE A 33 -3.39 2.61 -13.99
N ALA A 34 -4.06 3.22 -13.01
CA ALA A 34 -4.00 4.65 -12.79
C ALA A 34 -2.60 5.10 -12.32
N ILE A 35 -1.96 4.39 -11.38
CA ILE A 35 -0.61 4.76 -10.94
C ILE A 35 0.43 4.66 -12.06
N SER A 36 0.27 3.71 -12.98
CA SER A 36 1.13 3.62 -14.17
C SER A 36 0.96 4.84 -15.07
N GLN A 37 -0.27 5.34 -15.26
CA GLN A 37 -0.52 6.50 -16.10
C GLN A 37 0.08 7.78 -15.49
N PHE A 38 -0.06 7.98 -14.18
CA PHE A 38 0.64 9.07 -13.48
C PHE A 38 2.16 8.98 -13.64
N ALA A 39 2.73 7.78 -13.47
CA ALA A 39 4.17 7.58 -13.58
C ALA A 39 4.71 7.76 -15.01
N LEU A 40 3.92 7.41 -16.03
CA LEU A 40 4.27 7.64 -17.44
C LEU A 40 4.23 9.12 -17.83
N GLY A 41 3.58 9.98 -17.04
CA GLY A 41 3.65 11.44 -17.20
C GLY A 41 4.97 12.05 -16.72
N LEU A 42 5.82 11.30 -16.01
CA LEU A 42 7.13 11.75 -15.55
C LEU A 42 8.24 11.38 -16.55
N ARG A 43 9.29 12.19 -16.61
CA ARG A 43 10.54 11.75 -17.27
C ARG A 43 11.17 10.60 -16.47
N PRO A 44 11.78 9.59 -17.11
CA PRO A 44 12.45 8.47 -16.41
C PRO A 44 13.45 8.95 -15.34
N GLU A 45 14.19 10.01 -15.61
CA GLU A 45 15.18 10.60 -14.71
C GLU A 45 14.54 11.18 -13.46
N GLN A 46 13.39 11.84 -13.60
CA GLN A 46 12.64 12.41 -12.48
C GLN A 46 12.12 11.30 -11.57
N HIS A 47 11.53 10.25 -12.16
CA HIS A 47 11.02 9.12 -11.40
C HIS A 47 12.16 8.37 -10.68
N TYR A 48 13.31 8.17 -11.34
CA TYR A 48 14.50 7.59 -10.71
C TYR A 48 15.05 8.46 -9.57
N ALA A 49 15.19 9.77 -9.80
CA ALA A 49 15.75 10.71 -8.83
C ALA A 49 14.94 10.70 -7.53
N VAL A 50 13.61 10.80 -7.63
CA VAL A 50 12.74 10.74 -6.44
C VAL A 50 12.94 9.43 -5.68
N LEU A 51 12.90 8.27 -6.35
CA LEU A 51 13.12 6.98 -5.67
C LEU A 51 14.51 6.91 -5.03
N ARG A 52 15.53 7.47 -5.68
CA ARG A 52 16.90 7.51 -5.17
C ARG A 52 17.01 8.41 -3.93
N ASP A 53 16.33 9.55 -3.93
CA ASP A 53 16.32 10.52 -2.83
C ASP A 53 15.57 9.99 -1.61
N PHE A 54 14.54 9.17 -1.82
CA PHE A 54 13.91 8.34 -0.78
C PHE A 54 14.84 7.24 -0.21
N GLY A 55 16.04 7.05 -0.79
CA GLY A 55 17.06 6.13 -0.30
C GLY A 55 17.12 4.78 -1.02
N PHE A 56 16.29 4.54 -2.04
CA PHE A 56 16.27 3.24 -2.72
C PHE A 56 17.54 2.99 -3.54
N GLY A 57 18.00 1.73 -3.51
CA GLY A 57 19.23 1.29 -4.16
C GLY A 57 20.52 1.76 -3.47
N THR A 58 20.45 2.40 -2.30
CA THR A 58 21.59 2.78 -1.46
C THR A 58 21.49 2.02 -0.14
N PRO A 59 22.60 1.47 0.41
CA PRO A 59 22.58 1.02 1.80
C PRO A 59 22.01 2.12 2.73
N ALA A 60 21.20 1.73 3.72
CA ALA A 60 20.70 2.67 4.72
C ALA A 60 21.79 3.04 5.75
N ALA A 61 22.95 2.35 5.72
CA ALA A 61 24.13 2.61 6.53
C ALA A 61 23.87 2.42 8.03
N LEU A 62 23.22 1.29 8.36
CA LEU A 62 22.88 0.91 9.74
C LEU A 62 24.11 0.52 10.58
N GLY A 63 25.27 0.29 9.94
CA GLY A 63 26.42 -0.32 10.60
C GLY A 63 26.22 -1.80 10.93
N PHE A 64 25.23 -2.45 10.32
CA PHE A 64 24.93 -3.88 10.54
C PHE A 64 25.64 -4.76 9.49
N PRO A 65 26.35 -5.83 9.89
CA PRO A 65 27.00 -6.74 8.95
C PRO A 65 26.02 -7.36 7.95
N GLY A 66 26.36 -7.36 6.67
CA GLY A 66 25.53 -7.96 5.62
C GLY A 66 24.31 -7.12 5.22
N GLU A 67 24.31 -5.82 5.49
CA GLU A 67 23.25 -4.92 5.04
C GLU A 67 23.04 -4.98 3.51
N GLY A 68 21.82 -5.32 3.10
CA GLY A 68 21.43 -5.28 1.69
C GLY A 68 21.23 -3.84 1.19
N ARG A 69 21.67 -3.55 -0.04
CA ARG A 69 21.47 -2.23 -0.67
C ARG A 69 20.17 -2.09 -1.47
N GLY A 70 19.41 -3.18 -1.60
CA GLY A 70 18.33 -3.27 -2.60
C GLY A 70 18.87 -3.20 -4.03
N ARG A 71 18.03 -2.80 -4.99
CA ARG A 71 18.41 -2.62 -6.39
C ARG A 71 17.46 -1.65 -7.07
N LEU A 72 17.99 -0.53 -7.57
CA LEU A 72 17.28 0.42 -8.42
C LEU A 72 18.11 0.66 -9.68
N ARG A 73 17.58 0.28 -10.85
CA ARG A 73 18.29 0.41 -12.14
C ARG A 73 18.27 1.86 -12.60
N ARG A 74 19.34 2.31 -13.26
CA ARG A 74 19.45 3.68 -13.80
C ARG A 74 18.47 3.93 -14.98
N PRO A 75 18.07 5.19 -15.23
CA PRO A 75 17.09 5.54 -16.27
C PRO A 75 17.40 5.00 -17.67
N ALA A 76 18.67 4.98 -18.09
CA ALA A 76 19.09 4.43 -19.39
C ALA A 76 18.64 2.97 -19.63
N VAL A 77 18.43 2.19 -18.57
CA VAL A 77 17.88 0.83 -18.69
C VAL A 77 16.35 0.83 -18.90
N TRP A 78 15.67 1.85 -18.37
CA TRP A 78 14.21 2.00 -18.45
C TRP A 78 13.79 2.53 -19.81
N GLU A 79 14.56 3.45 -20.40
CA GLU A 79 14.28 3.98 -21.74
C GLU A 79 14.27 2.86 -22.81
N ASN A 80 15.11 1.85 -22.62
CA ASN A 80 15.16 0.65 -23.46
C ASN A 80 14.02 -0.35 -23.17
N ASN A 81 13.21 -0.11 -22.15
CA ASN A 81 12.05 -0.92 -21.77
C ASN A 81 10.89 -0.03 -21.32
N LEU A 82 10.04 0.35 -22.27
CA LEU A 82 8.89 1.25 -22.07
C LEU A 82 7.92 0.82 -20.95
N LEU A 83 8.02 -0.42 -20.46
CA LEU A 83 7.22 -0.95 -19.34
C LEU A 83 7.85 -0.70 -17.96
N SER A 84 9.10 -0.27 -17.88
CA SER A 84 9.85 -0.15 -16.63
C SER A 84 9.25 0.90 -15.71
N GLN A 85 8.96 2.12 -16.20
CA GLN A 85 8.35 3.17 -15.36
C GLN A 85 7.01 2.72 -14.77
N ALA A 86 6.13 2.13 -15.58
CA ALA A 86 4.84 1.61 -15.13
C ALA A 86 5.00 0.46 -14.12
N SER A 87 5.99 -0.42 -14.32
CA SER A 87 6.25 -1.54 -13.40
C SER A 87 6.81 -1.05 -12.06
N ILE A 88 7.73 -0.09 -12.09
CA ILE A 88 8.35 0.52 -10.91
C ILE A 88 7.30 1.26 -10.07
N ALA A 89 6.38 1.98 -10.72
CA ALA A 89 5.27 2.65 -10.04
C ALA A 89 4.36 1.68 -9.25
N GLN A 90 4.30 0.41 -9.68
CA GLN A 90 3.54 -0.66 -9.02
C GLN A 90 4.38 -1.43 -7.98
N GLY A 91 5.64 -1.07 -7.75
CA GLY A 91 6.53 -1.78 -6.83
C GLY A 91 7.27 -2.97 -7.44
N TYR A 92 7.34 -3.08 -8.77
CA TYR A 92 8.08 -4.12 -9.50
C TYR A 92 9.35 -3.57 -10.14
N GLU A 93 10.24 -4.46 -10.61
CA GLU A 93 11.53 -4.11 -11.26
C GLU A 93 12.56 -3.36 -10.40
N PHE A 94 12.29 -3.12 -9.12
CA PHE A 94 13.28 -2.71 -8.14
C PHE A 94 13.17 -3.56 -6.86
N MET A 95 14.24 -3.58 -6.07
CA MET A 95 14.31 -4.31 -4.81
C MET A 95 14.61 -3.35 -3.68
N SER A 96 13.94 -3.52 -2.55
CA SER A 96 14.20 -2.75 -1.33
C SER A 96 14.38 -3.68 -0.13
N THR A 97 15.08 -3.19 0.89
CA THR A 97 15.10 -3.82 2.21
C THR A 97 13.90 -3.35 3.04
N ALA A 98 13.58 -4.07 4.11
CA ALA A 98 12.55 -3.67 5.05
C ALA A 98 12.86 -2.30 5.70
N VAL A 99 14.14 -2.03 5.97
CA VAL A 99 14.58 -0.75 6.54
C VAL A 99 14.42 0.38 5.52
N GLN A 100 14.80 0.18 4.25
CA GLN A 100 14.55 1.19 3.21
C GLN A 100 13.06 1.52 3.08
N MET A 101 12.19 0.51 3.14
CA MET A 101 10.73 0.73 3.14
C MET A 101 10.27 1.52 4.37
N ALA A 102 10.74 1.16 5.58
CA ALA A 102 10.40 1.89 6.79
C ALA A 102 10.90 3.34 6.75
N SER A 103 12.14 3.58 6.31
CA SER A 103 12.72 4.91 6.11
C SER A 103 11.92 5.74 5.11
N ALA A 104 11.46 5.15 4.00
CA ALA A 104 10.66 5.86 3.01
C ALA A 104 9.31 6.33 3.57
N TYR A 105 8.66 5.52 4.42
CA TYR A 105 7.45 5.96 5.12
C TYR A 105 7.77 6.96 6.24
N ALA A 106 8.94 6.87 6.87
CA ALA A 106 9.39 7.85 7.86
C ALA A 106 9.58 9.24 7.23
N VAL A 107 10.08 9.31 5.99
CA VAL A 107 10.12 10.57 5.20
C VAL A 107 8.73 11.20 5.10
N LEU A 108 7.70 10.41 4.78
CA LEU A 108 6.33 10.93 4.70
C LEU A 108 5.81 11.37 6.08
N ALA A 109 6.14 10.61 7.11
CA ALA A 109 5.68 10.84 8.49
C ALA A 109 6.34 12.05 9.18
N ASN A 110 7.54 12.46 8.76
CA ASN A 110 8.33 13.48 9.46
C ASN A 110 8.50 14.79 8.65
N GLY A 111 7.55 15.08 7.75
CA GLY A 111 7.56 16.31 6.96
C GLY A 111 8.58 16.31 5.83
N GLY A 112 8.90 15.15 5.26
CA GLY A 112 9.71 15.01 4.05
C GLY A 112 11.21 14.81 4.26
N LYS A 113 11.66 14.45 5.47
CA LYS A 113 13.08 14.36 5.82
C LYS A 113 13.56 12.90 5.83
N LEU A 114 14.60 12.60 5.07
CA LEU A 114 15.30 11.32 5.20
C LEU A 114 16.27 11.41 6.38
N VAL A 115 16.00 10.63 7.42
CA VAL A 115 16.86 10.51 8.61
C VAL A 115 17.66 9.22 8.52
N ARG A 116 18.94 9.25 8.89
CA ARG A 116 19.78 8.07 8.97
C ARG A 116 19.22 7.12 10.05
N PRO A 117 18.82 5.89 9.70
CA PRO A 117 18.36 4.94 10.70
C PRO A 117 19.53 4.45 11.56
N THR A 118 19.26 4.13 12.82
CA THR A 118 20.22 3.56 13.77
C THR A 118 19.62 2.37 14.49
N LEU A 119 20.47 1.43 14.93
CA LEU A 119 20.12 0.37 15.87
C LEU A 119 20.58 0.69 17.31
N VAL A 120 21.51 1.64 17.46
CA VAL A 120 22.12 1.98 18.74
C VAL A 120 21.49 3.28 19.25
N ARG A 121 20.91 3.22 20.44
CA ARG A 121 20.35 4.39 21.14
C ARG A 121 21.41 5.12 21.97
N GLU A 122 22.23 4.36 22.68
CA GLU A 122 23.22 4.86 23.62
C GLU A 122 24.37 3.84 23.74
N ILE A 123 25.59 4.32 23.86
CA ILE A 123 26.78 3.56 24.28
C ILE A 123 27.25 4.19 25.57
N ARG A 124 27.24 3.41 26.65
CA ARG A 124 27.71 3.88 27.96
C ARG A 124 29.21 3.62 28.07
N GLY A 125 29.97 4.68 28.35
CA GLY A 125 31.39 4.55 28.69
C GLY A 125 31.58 3.96 30.09
N ASP A 126 32.78 3.49 30.38
CA ASP A 126 33.21 3.23 31.75
C ASP A 126 33.47 4.56 32.49
N SER A 127 33.97 4.47 33.73
CA SER A 127 34.20 5.63 34.61
C SER A 127 35.10 6.73 34.05
N SER A 128 35.77 6.52 32.91
CA SER A 128 36.70 7.46 32.28
C SER A 128 36.26 8.00 30.91
N GLY A 129 35.18 7.48 30.33
CA GLY A 129 34.78 7.79 28.96
C GLY A 129 33.47 8.55 28.84
N ALA A 130 33.43 9.57 27.97
CA ALA A 130 32.17 10.18 27.57
C ALA A 130 31.33 9.15 26.80
N GLY A 131 30.15 8.80 27.33
CA GLY A 131 29.18 7.99 26.61
C GLY A 131 28.70 8.66 25.33
N TRP A 132 28.11 7.88 24.42
CA TRP A 132 27.48 8.36 23.20
C TRP A 132 25.97 8.17 23.29
N VAL A 133 25.19 9.19 22.93
CA VAL A 133 23.73 9.10 22.82
C VAL A 133 23.34 9.48 21.40
N HIS A 134 22.51 8.65 20.77
CA HIS A 134 22.05 8.92 19.42
C HIS A 134 21.26 10.23 19.35
N ARG A 135 21.58 11.04 18.35
CA ARG A 135 20.77 12.18 17.92
C ARG A 135 20.36 11.95 16.46
N PRO A 136 19.12 12.29 16.08
CA PRO A 136 18.68 12.16 14.69
C PRO A 136 19.61 12.88 13.72
N ASP A 137 20.12 12.15 12.73
CA ASP A 137 20.97 12.67 11.66
C ASP A 137 20.14 12.82 10.37
N VAL A 138 19.77 14.06 10.03
CA VAL A 138 18.98 14.35 8.83
C VAL A 138 19.92 14.35 7.63
N ILE A 139 19.73 13.39 6.73
CA ILE A 139 20.54 13.24 5.51
C ILE A 139 20.13 14.29 4.47
N ARG A 140 18.82 14.46 4.24
CA ARG A 140 18.28 15.40 3.23
C ARG A 140 16.78 15.67 3.43
N GLN A 141 16.31 16.79 2.88
CA GLN A 141 14.90 17.03 2.58
C GLN A 141 14.58 16.39 1.21
N VAL A 142 13.70 15.40 1.19
CA VAL A 142 13.36 14.63 -0.03
C VAL A 142 12.20 15.27 -0.78
N ILE A 143 11.18 15.73 -0.05
CA ILE A 143 9.99 16.40 -0.57
C ILE A 143 9.60 17.51 0.41
N ASP A 144 8.87 18.53 -0.04
CA ASP A 144 8.38 19.57 0.87
C ASP A 144 7.40 19.01 1.90
N ALA A 145 7.34 19.63 3.08
CA ALA A 145 6.43 19.23 4.15
C ALA A 145 4.97 19.17 3.68
N ALA A 146 4.52 20.15 2.89
CA ALA A 146 3.16 20.17 2.34
C ALA A 146 2.87 18.96 1.41
N VAL A 147 3.88 18.49 0.68
CA VAL A 147 3.75 17.29 -0.17
C VAL A 147 3.68 16.02 0.69
N ALA A 148 4.50 15.96 1.75
CA ALA A 148 4.47 14.86 2.71
C ALA A 148 3.10 14.77 3.42
N ASP A 149 2.57 15.90 3.87
CA ASP A 149 1.26 15.99 4.51
C ASP A 149 0.14 15.55 3.56
N ARG A 150 0.19 15.98 2.30
CA ARG A 150 -0.78 15.56 1.28
C ARG A 150 -0.69 14.07 0.98
N ALA A 151 0.51 13.51 0.92
CA ALA A 151 0.72 12.07 0.75
C ALA A 151 0.16 11.28 1.95
N MET A 152 0.38 11.76 3.17
CA MET A 152 -0.18 11.19 4.40
C MET A 152 -1.71 11.20 4.40
N GLN A 153 -2.35 12.28 3.93
CA GLN A 153 -3.81 12.33 3.74
C GLN A 153 -4.32 11.29 2.74
N PHE A 154 -3.63 11.11 1.61
CA PHE A 154 -3.99 10.06 0.64
C PHE A 154 -3.83 8.66 1.22
N LEU A 155 -2.76 8.41 1.97
CA LEU A 155 -2.55 7.14 2.67
C LEU A 155 -3.60 6.90 3.76
N ALA A 156 -4.08 7.95 4.43
CA ALA A 156 -5.13 7.85 5.44
C ALA A 156 -6.43 7.33 4.82
N SER A 157 -6.75 7.76 3.60
CA SER A 157 -7.92 7.27 2.87
C SER A 157 -7.83 5.78 2.50
N ALA A 158 -6.62 5.22 2.38
CA ALA A 158 -6.40 3.80 2.07
C ALA A 158 -6.66 2.87 3.25
N THR A 159 -6.62 3.39 4.48
CA THR A 159 -6.95 2.65 5.71
C THR A 159 -8.35 2.97 6.22
N ASP A 160 -9.09 3.86 5.56
CA ASP A 160 -10.48 4.20 5.86
C ASP A 160 -11.49 3.24 5.22
N SER A 161 -12.78 3.41 5.55
CA SER A 161 -13.87 2.62 4.98
C SER A 161 -13.83 2.62 3.44
N GLY A 162 -13.78 1.41 2.86
CA GLY A 162 -13.63 1.21 1.41
C GLY A 162 -12.18 1.22 0.89
N GLY A 163 -11.19 1.43 1.76
CA GLY A 163 -9.76 1.27 1.46
C GLY A 163 -9.26 -0.15 1.69
N THR A 164 -8.04 -0.46 1.20
CA THR A 164 -7.47 -1.81 1.27
C THR A 164 -6.84 -2.17 2.62
N GLY A 165 -6.58 -1.18 3.48
CA GLY A 165 -5.83 -1.29 4.73
C GLY A 165 -6.64 -1.25 6.03
N THR A 166 -7.97 -1.35 5.96
CA THR A 166 -8.89 -1.15 7.11
C THR A 166 -8.58 -2.01 8.34
N LYS A 167 -8.01 -3.21 8.16
CA LYS A 167 -7.67 -4.12 9.27
C LYS A 167 -6.53 -3.62 10.18
N ALA A 168 -5.81 -2.57 9.80
CA ALA A 168 -4.78 -1.96 10.64
C ALA A 168 -5.35 -0.95 11.65
N GLN A 169 -6.62 -0.52 11.50
CA GLN A 169 -7.17 0.56 12.30
C GLN A 169 -7.30 0.21 13.80
N LEU A 170 -7.09 1.24 14.62
CA LEU A 170 -7.42 1.27 16.04
C LEU A 170 -8.61 2.22 16.24
N ASP A 171 -9.48 1.93 17.20
CA ASP A 171 -10.80 2.56 17.30
C ASP A 171 -10.74 4.11 17.38
N ARG A 172 -9.85 4.65 18.21
CA ARG A 172 -9.84 6.09 18.55
C ARG A 172 -8.73 6.91 17.88
N ILE A 173 -7.64 6.28 17.46
CA ILE A 173 -6.50 6.96 16.83
C ILE A 173 -6.22 6.28 15.49
N GLN A 174 -6.15 7.10 14.44
CA GLN A 174 -6.04 6.60 13.07
C GLN A 174 -4.67 6.00 12.81
N VAL A 175 -4.65 4.82 12.20
CA VAL A 175 -3.45 4.26 11.57
C VAL A 175 -3.49 4.61 10.09
N VAL A 176 -2.45 5.28 9.60
CA VAL A 176 -2.28 5.63 8.19
C VAL A 176 -1.36 4.61 7.56
N GLY A 177 -1.62 4.15 6.33
CA GLY A 177 -0.74 3.14 5.77
C GLY A 177 -1.17 2.58 4.43
N LYS A 178 -0.37 1.64 3.94
CA LYS A 178 -0.60 1.03 2.63
C LYS A 178 -0.28 -0.45 2.64
N THR A 179 -1.16 -1.21 1.97
CA THR A 179 -0.94 -2.61 1.67
C THR A 179 -0.06 -2.78 0.42
N GLY A 180 0.90 -3.71 0.49
CA GLY A 180 1.64 -4.22 -0.66
C GLY A 180 1.32 -5.70 -0.93
N THR A 181 1.33 -6.11 -2.20
CA THR A 181 1.23 -7.52 -2.60
C THR A 181 2.05 -7.73 -3.86
N ALA A 182 3.27 -8.23 -3.69
CA ALA A 182 4.22 -8.43 -4.77
C ALA A 182 4.33 -9.92 -5.13
N LYS A 183 4.37 -10.25 -6.42
CA LYS A 183 4.73 -11.60 -6.88
C LYS A 183 6.22 -11.87 -6.63
N LEU A 184 6.54 -13.11 -6.26
CA LEU A 184 7.92 -13.56 -6.16
C LEU A 184 8.49 -13.85 -7.55
N VAL A 185 9.82 -13.79 -7.64
CA VAL A 185 10.59 -14.12 -8.84
C VAL A 185 11.44 -15.35 -8.55
N GLU A 186 11.36 -16.37 -9.41
CA GLU A 186 12.26 -17.53 -9.43
C GLU A 186 12.74 -17.72 -10.88
N HIS A 187 14.04 -17.94 -11.07
CA HIS A 187 14.67 -18.09 -12.39
C HIS A 187 14.34 -16.96 -13.39
N GLY A 188 14.22 -15.73 -12.89
CA GLY A 188 13.90 -14.55 -13.72
C GLY A 188 12.43 -14.41 -14.13
N GLN A 189 11.55 -15.31 -13.66
CA GLN A 189 10.12 -15.30 -13.97
C GLN A 189 9.27 -15.06 -12.72
N TYR A 190 8.17 -14.32 -12.86
CA TYR A 190 7.20 -14.16 -11.78
C TYR A 190 6.43 -15.45 -11.57
N ILE A 191 6.43 -15.96 -10.34
CA ILE A 191 5.72 -17.17 -9.97
C ILE A 191 4.43 -16.83 -9.20
N ARG A 192 3.54 -17.82 -9.04
CA ARG A 192 2.27 -17.67 -8.31
C ARG A 192 2.44 -17.71 -6.78
N LEU A 193 3.57 -17.22 -6.27
CA LEU A 193 3.82 -17.00 -4.85
C LEU A 193 3.92 -15.50 -4.58
N TYR A 194 3.51 -15.08 -3.40
CA TYR A 194 3.37 -13.66 -3.06
C TYR A 194 4.12 -13.28 -1.79
N ARG A 195 4.46 -11.99 -1.73
CA ARG A 195 4.91 -11.29 -0.55
C ARG A 195 3.85 -10.29 -0.17
N GLY A 196 3.20 -10.50 0.98
CA GLY A 196 2.21 -9.59 1.54
C GLY A 196 2.90 -8.62 2.49
N SER A 197 2.65 -7.33 2.36
CA SER A 197 3.24 -6.33 3.25
C SER A 197 2.26 -5.23 3.65
N PHE A 198 2.57 -4.58 4.77
CA PHE A 198 1.88 -3.38 5.22
C PHE A 198 2.90 -2.43 5.83
N ALA A 199 2.86 -1.17 5.39
CA ALA A 199 3.54 -0.06 6.04
C ALA A 199 2.49 0.79 6.75
N GLY A 200 2.63 0.96 8.06
CA GLY A 200 1.76 1.76 8.91
C GLY A 200 2.52 2.89 9.57
N VAL A 201 1.87 4.03 9.71
CA VAL A 201 2.30 5.21 10.42
C VAL A 201 1.27 5.50 11.51
N TYR A 202 1.75 5.74 12.72
CA TYR A 202 0.88 5.96 13.86
C TYR A 202 1.47 7.00 14.84
N PRO A 203 0.63 7.88 15.39
CA PRO A 203 -0.67 8.33 14.87
C PRO A 203 -0.61 8.82 13.42
N GLY A 204 -1.76 8.87 12.75
CA GLY A 204 -1.85 9.38 11.38
C GLY A 204 -1.61 10.88 11.23
N ASP A 205 -2.01 11.66 12.23
CA ASP A 205 -2.02 13.12 12.30
C ASP A 205 -0.80 13.71 13.02
N ALA A 206 -0.30 13.01 14.03
CA ALA A 206 0.95 13.34 14.73
C ALA A 206 1.86 12.10 14.78
N PRO A 207 2.53 11.73 13.68
CA PRO A 207 3.30 10.49 13.59
C PRO A 207 4.40 10.38 14.64
N GLN A 208 4.45 9.22 15.31
CA GLN A 208 5.49 8.87 16.28
C GLN A 208 6.24 7.60 15.89
N ILE A 209 5.58 6.69 15.17
CA ILE A 209 6.16 5.41 14.77
C ILE A 209 5.79 5.06 13.33
N VAL A 210 6.74 4.42 12.66
CA VAL A 210 6.52 3.72 11.39
C VAL A 210 6.77 2.24 11.61
N ILE A 211 5.83 1.40 11.19
CA ILE A 211 5.90 -0.05 11.28
C ILE A 211 5.78 -0.63 9.88
N TYR A 212 6.79 -1.37 9.45
CA TYR A 212 6.74 -2.13 8.21
C TYR A 212 6.74 -3.63 8.52
N VAL A 213 5.69 -4.33 8.10
CA VAL A 213 5.58 -5.78 8.21
C VAL A 213 5.55 -6.38 6.81
N MET A 214 6.32 -7.46 6.63
CA MET A 214 6.38 -8.22 5.40
C MET A 214 6.31 -9.71 5.73
N ILE A 215 5.38 -10.41 5.09
CA ILE A 215 5.18 -11.86 5.23
C ILE A 215 5.51 -12.51 3.89
N ASN A 216 6.52 -13.38 3.90
CA ASN A 216 7.01 -14.07 2.71
C ASN A 216 6.34 -15.43 2.55
N LYS A 217 5.82 -15.71 1.34
CA LYS A 217 5.14 -16.97 1.00
C LYS A 217 4.07 -17.36 2.07
N PRO A 218 3.11 -16.47 2.41
CA PRO A 218 2.07 -16.82 3.39
C PRO A 218 1.32 -18.08 2.95
N ARG A 219 1.11 -19.01 3.89
CA ARG A 219 0.36 -20.26 3.68
C ARG A 219 -1.11 -20.05 4.10
N GLY A 220 -2.05 -20.54 3.29
CA GLY A 220 -3.50 -20.42 3.55
C GLY A 220 -4.26 -19.64 2.47
N ALA A 221 -5.55 -19.40 2.71
CA ALA A 221 -6.45 -18.77 1.72
C ALA A 221 -6.18 -17.27 1.48
N ALA A 222 -5.41 -16.60 2.36
CA ALA A 222 -5.14 -15.17 2.31
C ALA A 222 -3.65 -14.86 2.10
N TYR A 223 -3.33 -14.10 1.05
CA TYR A 223 -1.94 -13.71 0.73
C TYR A 223 -1.73 -12.19 0.55
N TYR A 224 -2.80 -11.41 0.53
CA TYR A 224 -2.72 -9.96 0.38
C TYR A 224 -2.24 -9.28 1.66
N GLY A 225 -1.39 -8.26 1.53
CA GLY A 225 -0.80 -7.53 2.66
C GLY A 225 -1.82 -7.00 3.68
N GLY A 226 -2.99 -6.53 3.23
CA GLY A 226 -4.06 -6.09 4.13
C GLY A 226 -4.73 -7.19 4.95
N LEU A 227 -4.58 -8.46 4.55
CA LEU A 227 -5.12 -9.60 5.30
C LEU A 227 -4.08 -10.21 6.23
N VAL A 228 -2.81 -10.24 5.81
CA VAL A 228 -1.75 -10.95 6.54
C VAL A 228 -0.90 -10.00 7.39
N ALA A 229 -0.53 -8.83 6.87
CA ALA A 229 0.41 -7.92 7.53
C ALA A 229 -0.28 -6.83 8.36
N ALA A 230 -1.41 -6.29 7.89
CA ALA A 230 -2.15 -5.25 8.61
C ALA A 230 -2.62 -5.68 10.02
N PRO A 231 -3.13 -6.92 10.26
CA PRO A 231 -3.46 -7.37 11.61
C PRO A 231 -2.25 -7.48 12.54
N VAL A 232 -1.07 -7.83 12.00
CA VAL A 232 0.18 -7.86 12.77
C VAL A 232 0.55 -6.45 13.22
N VAL A 233 0.43 -5.44 12.35
CA VAL A 233 0.66 -4.04 12.72
C VAL A 233 -0.30 -3.59 13.82
N ARG A 234 -1.59 -3.92 13.71
CA ARG A 234 -2.57 -3.64 14.77
C ARG A 234 -2.16 -4.25 16.11
N SER A 235 -1.77 -5.52 16.12
CA SER A 235 -1.31 -6.22 17.33
C SER A 235 -0.05 -5.60 17.93
N LEU A 236 0.95 -5.25 17.10
CA LEU A 236 2.17 -4.58 17.54
C LEU A 236 1.87 -3.21 18.16
N LEU A 237 0.96 -2.43 17.57
CA LEU A 237 0.55 -1.15 18.14
C LEU A 237 -0.18 -1.33 19.47
N GLN A 238 -1.10 -2.28 19.57
CA GLN A 238 -1.81 -2.59 20.84
C GLN A 238 -0.82 -2.96 21.94
N GLN A 239 0.15 -3.83 21.64
CA GLN A 239 1.20 -4.20 22.59
C GLN A 239 2.10 -3.02 22.95
N GLY A 240 2.55 -2.25 21.95
CA GLY A 240 3.36 -1.04 22.16
C GLY A 240 2.66 -0.02 23.05
N LEU A 241 1.35 0.16 22.87
CA LEU A 241 0.51 1.03 23.71
C LEU A 241 0.31 0.49 25.12
N ALA A 242 0.47 -0.83 25.36
CA ALA A 242 0.34 -1.46 26.67
C ALA A 242 1.67 -1.52 27.46
N LEU A 243 2.83 -1.46 26.80
CA LEU A 243 4.15 -1.55 27.45
C LEU A 243 4.43 -0.43 28.45
N HIS A 244 4.78 -0.71 29.70
CA HIS A 244 5.09 0.33 30.70
C HIS A 244 6.05 1.40 30.14
N ASN A 245 7.15 0.97 29.53
CA ASN A 245 8.14 1.83 28.86
C ASN A 245 7.87 1.90 27.34
N SER A 246 6.69 2.39 26.96
CA SER A 246 6.32 2.54 25.56
C SER A 246 7.25 3.53 24.85
N PRO A 247 7.70 3.26 23.62
CA PRO A 247 8.37 4.25 22.80
C PRO A 247 7.41 5.34 22.28
N LEU A 248 6.10 5.16 22.47
CA LEU A 248 5.08 6.12 22.10
C LEU A 248 4.86 7.10 23.26
N ASP A 249 4.79 8.39 22.93
CA ASP A 249 4.41 9.42 23.87
C ASP A 249 2.90 9.37 24.10
N ARG A 250 2.50 8.63 25.14
CA ARG A 250 1.10 8.46 25.53
C ARG A 250 0.42 9.76 25.95
N ARG A 251 1.18 10.77 26.41
CA ARG A 251 0.59 12.05 26.83
C ARG A 251 0.06 12.80 25.61
N SER A 252 0.87 12.91 24.55
CA SER A 252 0.38 13.47 23.28
C SER A 252 -0.76 12.64 22.69
N LEU A 253 -0.69 11.30 22.73
CA LEU A 253 -1.81 10.46 22.28
C LEU A 253 -3.12 10.73 23.06
N SER A 254 -3.04 10.86 24.38
CA SER A 254 -4.21 11.11 25.23
C SER A 254 -4.80 12.50 24.97
N ALA A 255 -3.94 13.50 24.75
CA ALA A 255 -4.37 14.84 24.34
C ALA A 255 -5.08 14.82 22.99
N THR A 256 -4.56 14.07 22.00
CA THR A 256 -5.21 13.90 20.68
C THR A 256 -6.56 13.21 20.80
N VAL A 257 -6.73 12.22 21.68
CA VAL A 257 -8.04 11.58 21.90
C VAL A 257 -9.03 12.52 22.58
N ALA A 258 -8.57 13.31 23.55
CA ALA A 258 -9.42 14.21 24.32
C ALA A 258 -9.91 15.42 23.50
N SER A 259 -9.09 15.91 22.56
CA SER A 259 -9.44 17.05 21.69
C SER A 259 -10.28 16.67 20.46
N ARG A 260 -10.48 15.37 20.21
CA ARG A 260 -11.09 14.88 18.98
C ARG A 260 -12.60 14.64 19.14
N PRO A 261 -13.45 15.37 18.40
CA PRO A 261 -14.87 15.05 18.34
C PRO A 261 -15.08 13.64 17.75
N PRO A 262 -16.18 12.94 18.08
CA PRO A 262 -16.53 11.67 17.45
C PRO A 262 -16.50 11.84 15.92
N ARG A 263 -15.89 10.87 15.23
CA ARG A 263 -15.62 10.96 13.79
C ARG A 263 -16.92 11.31 13.03
N PRO A 264 -17.02 12.50 12.41
CA PRO A 264 -18.15 12.77 11.54
C PRO A 264 -18.13 11.79 10.37
N ALA A 265 -19.31 11.46 9.83
CA ALA A 265 -19.42 10.75 8.57
C ALA A 265 -18.56 11.46 7.51
N PRO A 266 -17.96 10.74 6.54
CA PRO A 266 -17.06 11.36 5.57
C PRO A 266 -17.80 12.48 4.83
N GLU A 267 -17.46 13.71 5.18
CA GLU A 267 -17.97 14.91 4.54
C GLU A 267 -17.31 15.00 3.16
N ARG A 268 -18.12 15.20 2.12
CA ARG A 268 -17.59 15.39 0.76
C ARG A 268 -16.86 16.73 0.76
N GLN A 269 -15.53 16.69 0.88
CA GLN A 269 -14.71 17.85 0.55
C GLN A 269 -14.94 18.20 -0.91
N GLU A 270 -15.18 19.48 -1.21
CA GLU A 270 -15.25 19.96 -2.58
C GLU A 270 -13.95 19.59 -3.31
N PRO A 271 -14.05 19.06 -4.54
CA PRO A 271 -12.86 18.66 -5.28
C PRO A 271 -11.97 19.90 -5.52
N PRO A 272 -10.65 19.76 -5.38
CA PRO A 272 -9.73 20.87 -5.61
C PRO A 272 -9.88 21.43 -7.02
N THR A 273 -9.62 22.72 -7.19
CA THR A 273 -9.83 23.51 -8.43
C THR A 273 -9.08 22.96 -9.66
N GLN A 274 -8.08 22.10 -9.45
CA GLN A 274 -7.50 21.25 -10.50
C GLN A 274 -7.46 19.80 -10.04
N VAL A 275 -8.22 18.95 -10.73
CA VAL A 275 -8.21 17.50 -10.53
C VAL A 275 -7.52 16.86 -11.72
N VAL A 276 -6.30 16.35 -11.53
CA VAL A 276 -5.70 15.42 -12.49
C VAL A 276 -6.32 14.06 -12.24
N ALA A 277 -7.19 13.62 -13.15
CA ALA A 277 -7.80 12.30 -13.11
C ALA A 277 -7.36 11.49 -14.33
N VAL A 278 -7.00 10.23 -14.09
CA VAL A 278 -6.51 9.31 -15.12
C VAL A 278 -7.51 8.17 -15.32
N HIS A 279 -7.67 7.71 -16.55
CA HIS A 279 -8.71 6.75 -16.87
C HIS A 279 -8.27 5.33 -16.53
N ALA A 280 -8.92 4.68 -15.57
CA ALA A 280 -8.61 3.31 -15.15
C ALA A 280 -8.99 2.24 -16.20
N GLY A 281 -9.53 2.64 -17.36
CA GLY A 281 -9.73 1.81 -18.55
C GLY A 281 -11.13 1.93 -19.14
N LYS A 282 -11.24 1.71 -20.46
CA LYS A 282 -12.51 1.42 -21.13
C LYS A 282 -12.71 -0.09 -21.19
N VAL A 283 -13.94 -0.54 -21.00
CA VAL A 283 -14.36 -1.90 -21.36
C VAL A 283 -13.99 -2.10 -22.84
N ARG A 284 -13.05 -2.99 -23.14
CA ARG A 284 -13.01 -3.61 -24.46
C ARG A 284 -14.17 -4.60 -24.47
N GLU A 285 -15.14 -4.40 -25.35
CA GLU A 285 -16.05 -5.46 -25.77
C GLU A 285 -15.21 -6.55 -26.45
N GLY A 286 -14.56 -7.39 -25.64
CA GLY A 286 -14.04 -8.67 -26.08
C GLY A 286 -15.23 -9.63 -26.16
N ALA A 287 -15.22 -10.51 -27.16
CA ALA A 287 -16.27 -11.50 -27.38
C ALA A 287 -16.65 -12.18 -26.05
N ALA A 288 -17.88 -11.94 -25.61
CA ALA A 288 -18.40 -12.39 -24.34
C ALA A 288 -18.49 -13.92 -24.31
N THR A 289 -17.62 -14.57 -23.54
CA THR A 289 -17.64 -16.02 -23.36
C THR A 289 -18.67 -16.39 -22.28
N PRO A 290 -19.51 -17.42 -22.49
CA PRO A 290 -20.38 -17.94 -21.44
C PRO A 290 -19.56 -18.54 -20.30
N VAL A 291 -19.95 -18.23 -19.07
CA VAL A 291 -19.32 -18.63 -17.82
C VAL A 291 -20.41 -19.04 -16.84
N VAL A 292 -20.27 -20.19 -16.19
CA VAL A 292 -21.19 -20.64 -15.14
C VAL A 292 -20.74 -20.04 -13.81
N LEU A 293 -21.64 -19.36 -13.09
CA LEU A 293 -21.28 -18.70 -11.84
C LEU A 293 -20.87 -19.71 -10.75
N PRO A 294 -19.65 -19.60 -10.19
CA PRO A 294 -19.23 -20.44 -9.07
C PRO A 294 -19.98 -20.06 -7.80
N SER A 295 -20.22 -21.03 -6.93
CA SER A 295 -20.80 -20.75 -5.61
C SER A 295 -19.81 -19.95 -4.76
N VAL A 296 -20.27 -18.78 -4.32
CA VAL A 296 -19.51 -17.89 -3.41
C VAL A 296 -20.14 -17.79 -2.03
N ARG A 297 -21.23 -18.51 -1.77
CA ARG A 297 -21.91 -18.52 -0.47
C ARG A 297 -21.01 -19.15 0.59
N GLY A 298 -20.97 -18.55 1.77
CA GLY A 298 -20.10 -18.98 2.88
C GLY A 298 -18.66 -18.50 2.78
N LEU A 299 -18.25 -17.91 1.64
CA LEU A 299 -16.96 -17.24 1.51
C LEU A 299 -17.02 -15.86 2.16
N ASP A 300 -15.89 -15.35 2.62
CA ASP A 300 -15.79 -13.93 2.91
C ASP A 300 -15.89 -13.10 1.61
N MET A 301 -16.32 -11.84 1.71
CA MET A 301 -16.53 -10.95 0.57
C MET A 301 -15.35 -10.87 -0.42
N ARG A 302 -14.12 -11.05 0.06
CA ARG A 302 -12.93 -10.94 -0.76
C ARG A 302 -12.59 -12.27 -1.46
N ALA A 303 -12.77 -13.40 -0.78
CA ALA A 303 -12.69 -14.72 -1.38
C ALA A 303 -13.76 -14.91 -2.46
N ALA A 304 -14.99 -14.42 -2.21
CA ALA A 304 -16.06 -14.37 -3.19
C ALA A 304 -15.70 -13.50 -4.41
N ALA A 305 -15.18 -12.30 -4.17
CA ALA A 305 -14.76 -11.42 -5.26
C ALA A 305 -13.65 -12.05 -6.12
N LEU A 306 -12.72 -12.77 -5.49
CA LEU A 306 -11.63 -13.46 -6.18
C LEU A 306 -12.13 -14.62 -7.04
N ALA A 307 -13.05 -15.44 -6.51
CA ALA A 307 -13.63 -16.56 -7.24
C ALA A 307 -14.34 -16.09 -8.50
N LEU A 308 -15.11 -15.00 -8.41
CA LEU A 308 -15.84 -14.42 -9.55
C LEU A 308 -14.90 -13.73 -10.55
N HIS A 309 -13.88 -12.99 -10.10
CA HIS A 309 -12.90 -12.38 -11.00
C HIS A 309 -12.07 -13.40 -11.80
N ARG A 310 -11.79 -14.59 -11.24
CA ARG A 310 -11.08 -15.67 -11.96
C ARG A 310 -11.85 -16.14 -13.19
N GLU A 311 -13.17 -16.10 -13.10
CA GLU A 311 -14.09 -16.46 -14.16
C GLU A 311 -14.41 -15.27 -15.10
N GLY A 312 -13.70 -14.14 -14.95
CA GLY A 312 -13.89 -12.95 -15.79
C GLY A 312 -15.15 -12.15 -15.47
N LEU A 313 -15.80 -12.37 -14.33
CA LEU A 313 -16.99 -11.65 -13.86
C LEU A 313 -16.60 -10.42 -13.02
N VAL A 314 -17.38 -9.35 -13.08
CA VAL A 314 -17.16 -8.12 -12.29
C VAL A 314 -17.98 -8.20 -11.01
N VAL A 315 -17.46 -7.74 -9.87
CA VAL A 315 -18.14 -7.92 -8.58
C VAL A 315 -18.59 -6.59 -7.99
N ARG A 316 -19.89 -6.49 -7.69
CA ARG A 316 -20.48 -5.41 -6.90
C ARG A 316 -20.81 -5.93 -5.51
N ALA A 317 -20.15 -5.40 -4.50
CA ALA A 317 -20.28 -5.84 -3.11
C ALA A 317 -21.33 -5.02 -2.33
N ILE A 318 -22.27 -5.70 -1.66
CA ILE A 318 -23.25 -5.09 -0.75
C ILE A 318 -23.14 -5.77 0.63
N GLY A 319 -22.80 -5.00 1.66
CA GLY A 319 -22.59 -5.50 3.02
C GLY A 319 -21.14 -5.84 3.35
N ARG A 320 -20.92 -6.43 4.53
CA ARG A 320 -19.59 -6.83 5.05
C ARG A 320 -19.73 -8.19 5.71
N GLY A 321 -18.69 -9.03 5.70
CA GLY A 321 -18.71 -10.34 6.37
C GLY A 321 -18.79 -11.51 5.39
N VAL A 322 -19.58 -12.51 5.75
CA VAL A 322 -19.72 -13.78 5.00
C VAL A 322 -20.84 -13.64 3.97
N VAL A 323 -20.55 -14.05 2.74
CA VAL A 323 -21.49 -14.00 1.62
C VAL A 323 -22.66 -14.94 1.87
N ARG A 324 -23.86 -14.39 1.80
CA ARG A 324 -25.12 -15.12 1.89
C ARG A 324 -25.67 -15.45 0.51
N ALA A 325 -25.53 -14.54 -0.45
CA ALA A 325 -26.12 -14.67 -1.77
C ALA A 325 -25.34 -13.89 -2.84
N SER A 326 -25.54 -14.25 -4.09
CA SER A 326 -25.10 -13.48 -5.26
C SER A 326 -26.25 -13.37 -6.27
N VAL A 327 -26.23 -12.32 -7.08
CA VAL A 327 -27.11 -12.11 -8.23
C VAL A 327 -26.25 -11.67 -9.42
N PRO A 328 -26.16 -12.42 -10.53
CA PRO A 328 -26.76 -13.73 -10.78
C PRO A 328 -26.39 -14.81 -9.72
N ALA A 329 -27.25 -15.81 -9.58
CA ALA A 329 -27.07 -16.86 -8.57
C ALA A 329 -26.03 -17.91 -9.01
N ALA A 330 -25.47 -18.65 -8.04
CA ALA A 330 -24.56 -19.75 -8.34
C ALA A 330 -25.23 -20.78 -9.27
N GLY A 331 -24.52 -21.23 -10.30
CA GLY A 331 -25.04 -22.13 -11.32
C GLY A 331 -25.74 -21.45 -12.50
N GLU A 332 -26.05 -20.14 -12.41
CA GLU A 332 -26.55 -19.38 -13.55
C GLU A 332 -25.42 -19.08 -14.54
N THR A 333 -25.74 -19.12 -15.83
CA THR A 333 -24.80 -18.78 -16.90
C THR A 333 -24.80 -17.27 -17.11
N ALA A 334 -23.63 -16.65 -16.98
CA ALA A 334 -23.39 -15.26 -17.32
C ALA A 334 -22.35 -15.14 -18.43
N ARG A 335 -22.13 -13.91 -18.89
CA ARG A 335 -21.07 -13.60 -19.85
C ARG A 335 -19.87 -13.01 -19.10
N THR A 336 -18.65 -13.25 -19.59
CA THR A 336 -17.48 -12.50 -19.10
C THR A 336 -17.76 -10.99 -19.15
N GLY A 337 -17.39 -10.28 -18.09
CA GLY A 337 -17.72 -8.86 -17.87
C GLY A 337 -19.05 -8.59 -17.16
N THR A 338 -19.91 -9.60 -16.94
CA THR A 338 -21.18 -9.43 -16.21
C THR A 338 -20.93 -9.01 -14.77
N VAL A 339 -21.70 -8.04 -14.28
CA VAL A 339 -21.66 -7.60 -12.89
C VAL A 339 -22.47 -8.55 -12.01
N VAL A 340 -21.78 -9.25 -11.10
CA VAL A 340 -22.36 -10.09 -10.06
C VAL A 340 -22.43 -9.28 -8.76
N THR A 341 -23.66 -9.04 -8.29
CA THR A 341 -23.91 -8.39 -7.01
C THR A 341 -23.86 -9.42 -5.90
N VAL A 342 -22.94 -9.26 -4.94
CA VAL A 342 -22.73 -10.19 -3.83
C VAL A 342 -23.20 -9.55 -2.53
N TYR A 343 -24.05 -10.26 -1.80
CA TYR A 343 -24.65 -9.82 -0.54
C TYR A 343 -24.01 -10.54 0.65
N ALA A 344 -23.55 -9.79 1.65
CA ALA A 344 -23.02 -10.32 2.90
C ALA A 344 -23.69 -9.72 4.14
N ASP A 345 -23.86 -10.56 5.15
CA ASP A 345 -24.36 -10.16 6.46
C ASP A 345 -23.18 -9.81 7.38
N SER A 346 -23.30 -8.69 8.10
CA SER A 346 -22.32 -8.31 9.12
C SER A 346 -22.23 -9.41 10.16
N THR A 347 -21.05 -10.02 10.29
CA THR A 347 -20.73 -10.89 11.43
C THR A 347 -20.82 -10.04 12.70
N ARG A 348 -21.81 -10.35 13.55
CA ARG A 348 -21.82 -9.89 14.95
C ARG A 348 -20.58 -10.42 15.67
#